data_AF-A0A7Y0UGL6-F1
#
_entry.id   AF-A0A7Y0UGL6-F1
#
_cell.length_a   1.000
_cell.length_b   1.000
_cell.length_c   1.000
_cell.angle_alpha   90.00
_cell.angle_beta   90.00
_cell.angle_gamma   90.00
#
_symmetry.space_group_name_H-M   'P 1'
#
loop_
_entity.id
_entity.type
_entity.pdbx_description
1 polymer ?
#
loop_
_entity_poly.entity_id
_entity_poly.type
_entity_poly.pdbx_seq_one_letter_code
_entity_poly.pdbx_strand_id
1 'polypeptide(L)'
;MSIFESDGFVPGVDPEILTMQIGDDLETALREPLSTDRLHRLEELATLAQKHGLDEVEATIRLEVVWDALESGDSESALATLSWVLQQVAHGQMVPNEAQTQVIAQQLLQIPTLAARHPGVSAKLLEHLTYWMEYFTTEAGISLRSRWITRHQVELGRGHREAAREALDIISALEELPREVRDEADCPLHHYRSRIAWAVNASEFPQALSLYRDALERCAAADWQCIQPDDINPLLMLPLSWAGEGDAAWRAHERSYRHQTETSQYLGDIASHLRFCAATWNIPEGLELLETHAQWFANPEDPWDLLVATRSAATFLSRAVGAFIGTGTKVPPLGFAINGSNRWLSFESLSPADTIALAQARLESVAMKLALAFDFRNANNTMSTRVTQSLHEAPLCSFAAVKDLLRVRFGVKNLLAEQGLSENSPEWVLPELDDPSWAHQPVPEFHLLDFQQASAVEKQLRAFEESIDFSALPAAISADKERLVLGTNRVAFLAAAGKWNEVIDTGELLLEIGERVDDHRQSLRLACYLVQAYWQLDDLSVARNWLVRADEFIDATISGKPRALLDDLSLLAG
;
A
#
# COMPACT_ATOMS: atom_id res chain seq x y z
N MET A 1 -10.88 -42.01 9.80
CA MET A 1 -10.94 -43.10 10.79
C MET A 1 -10.08 -42.63 11.96
N SER A 2 -10.71 -42.40 13.11
CA SER A 2 -10.14 -41.73 14.29
C SER A 2 -8.95 -42.52 14.87
N ILE A 3 -7.80 -41.86 15.10
CA ILE A 3 -6.66 -42.42 15.86
C ILE A 3 -6.20 -41.44 16.97
N PHE A 4 -7.10 -40.60 17.48
CA PHE A 4 -6.84 -39.86 18.71
C PHE A 4 -7.63 -40.50 19.84
N GLU A 5 -6.99 -41.46 20.52
CA GLU A 5 -7.42 -41.89 21.85
C GLU A 5 -6.60 -41.13 22.91
N SER A 6 -7.37 -40.57 23.84
CA SER A 6 -6.99 -39.96 25.10
C SER A 6 -6.35 -40.98 26.05
N ASP A 7 -5.20 -40.64 26.63
CA ASP A 7 -4.95 -40.59 28.08
C ASP A 7 -3.44 -40.47 28.36
N GLY A 8 -3.11 -40.03 29.57
CA GLY A 8 -1.82 -39.50 29.97
C GLY A 8 -0.62 -40.45 29.85
N PHE A 9 0.56 -39.82 29.78
CA PHE A 9 1.89 -40.41 30.00
C PHE A 9 2.13 -41.75 29.29
N VAL A 10 2.67 -41.74 28.07
CA VAL A 10 3.18 -42.97 27.42
C VAL A 10 4.50 -43.35 28.11
N PRO A 11 4.54 -44.39 28.97
CA PRO A 11 5.77 -44.77 29.64
C PRO A 11 6.62 -45.58 28.65
N GLY A 12 7.84 -45.12 28.37
CA GLY A 12 8.84 -45.92 27.63
C GLY A 12 9.40 -45.31 26.35
N VAL A 13 9.05 -44.07 26.00
CA VAL A 13 9.80 -43.33 24.97
C VAL A 13 10.94 -42.58 25.67
N ASP A 14 12.16 -42.80 25.20
CA ASP A 14 13.34 -42.10 25.69
C ASP A 14 13.18 -40.59 25.43
N PRO A 15 13.23 -39.72 26.46
CA PRO A 15 13.12 -38.28 26.30
C PRO A 15 14.13 -37.69 25.31
N GLU A 16 15.33 -38.27 25.21
CA GLU A 16 16.35 -37.81 24.26
C GLU A 16 15.95 -38.12 22.82
N ILE A 17 15.40 -39.32 22.57
CA ILE A 17 14.92 -39.72 21.23
C ILE A 17 13.71 -38.86 20.83
N LEU A 18 12.78 -38.62 21.77
CA LEU A 18 11.61 -37.78 21.48
C LEU A 18 12.02 -36.32 21.23
N THR A 19 13.00 -35.81 21.97
CA THR A 19 13.56 -34.47 21.74
C THR A 19 14.16 -34.35 20.34
N MET A 20 14.96 -35.34 19.92
CA MET A 20 15.53 -35.38 18.57
C MET A 20 14.44 -35.43 17.50
N GLN A 21 13.42 -36.28 17.69
CA GLN A 21 12.32 -36.40 16.73
C GLN A 21 11.53 -35.10 16.58
N ILE A 22 11.16 -34.46 17.71
CA ILE A 22 10.46 -33.17 17.68
C ILE A 22 11.34 -32.09 17.04
N GLY A 23 12.66 -32.12 17.27
CA GLY A 23 13.62 -31.23 16.62
C GLY A 23 13.66 -31.40 15.09
N ASP A 24 13.72 -32.63 14.61
CA ASP A 24 13.71 -32.93 13.17
C ASP A 24 12.38 -32.52 12.51
N ASP A 25 11.26 -32.74 13.20
CA ASP A 25 9.92 -32.33 12.75
C ASP A 25 9.77 -30.80 12.72
N LEU A 26 10.34 -30.10 13.72
CA LEU A 26 10.41 -28.64 13.76
C LEU A 26 11.24 -28.11 12.58
N GLU A 27 12.45 -28.61 12.37
CA GLU A 27 13.28 -28.19 11.22
C GLU A 27 12.57 -28.42 9.87
N THR A 28 11.84 -29.53 9.76
CA THR A 28 11.06 -29.84 8.56
C THR A 28 9.95 -28.82 8.37
N ALA A 29 9.19 -28.51 9.41
CA ALA A 29 8.12 -27.51 9.36
C ALA A 29 8.66 -26.11 8.99
N LEU A 30 9.80 -25.69 9.57
CA LEU A 30 10.39 -24.37 9.32
C LEU A 30 10.89 -24.18 7.88
N ARG A 31 11.12 -25.26 7.13
CA ARG A 31 11.48 -25.22 5.69
C ARG A 31 10.26 -25.12 4.77
N GLU A 32 9.05 -25.37 5.28
CA GLU A 32 7.82 -25.20 4.52
C GLU A 32 7.48 -23.70 4.39
N PRO A 33 6.84 -23.25 3.29
CA PRO A 33 6.35 -21.88 3.20
C PRO A 33 5.42 -21.53 4.35
N LEU A 34 5.42 -20.26 4.76
CA LEU A 34 4.49 -19.74 5.76
C LEU A 34 3.05 -20.05 5.35
N SER A 35 2.31 -20.73 6.22
CA SER A 35 0.93 -21.13 5.97
C SER A 35 0.21 -21.47 7.29
N THR A 36 -1.12 -21.45 7.27
CA THR A 36 -1.93 -21.92 8.40
C THR A 36 -1.63 -23.36 8.79
N ASP A 37 -1.28 -24.21 7.81
CA ASP A 37 -0.95 -25.61 8.05
C ASP A 37 0.39 -25.76 8.77
N ARG A 38 1.40 -24.97 8.37
CA ARG A 38 2.68 -24.88 9.07
C ARG A 38 2.49 -24.40 10.51
N LEU A 39 1.74 -23.31 10.72
CA LEU A 39 1.46 -22.78 12.06
C LEU A 39 0.78 -23.83 12.95
N HIS A 40 -0.25 -24.50 12.45
CA HIS A 40 -0.95 -25.55 13.19
C HIS A 40 -0.01 -26.69 13.57
N ARG A 41 0.89 -27.11 12.67
CA ARG A 41 1.90 -28.13 12.96
C ARG A 41 2.85 -27.68 14.07
N LEU A 42 3.29 -26.43 14.09
CA LEU A 42 4.13 -25.89 15.17
C LEU A 42 3.38 -25.93 16.53
N GLU A 43 2.09 -25.59 16.55
CA GLU A 43 1.26 -25.68 17.76
C GLU A 43 1.09 -27.13 18.25
N GLU A 44 0.93 -28.09 17.34
CA GLU A 44 0.89 -29.52 17.66
C GLU A 44 2.21 -30.00 18.27
N LEU A 45 3.35 -29.58 17.69
CA LEU A 45 4.68 -29.90 18.23
C LEU A 45 4.90 -29.30 19.63
N ALA A 46 4.48 -28.04 19.85
CA ALA A 46 4.56 -27.41 21.17
C ALA A 46 3.71 -28.16 22.20
N THR A 47 2.49 -28.58 21.81
CA THR A 47 1.60 -29.37 22.68
C THR A 47 2.17 -30.75 22.98
N LEU A 48 2.83 -31.38 22.01
CA LEU A 48 3.51 -32.65 22.19
C LEU A 48 4.69 -32.52 23.17
N ALA A 49 5.53 -31.50 23.01
CA ALA A 49 6.63 -31.21 23.93
C ALA A 49 6.12 -30.97 25.36
N GLN A 50 5.06 -30.18 25.51
CA GLN A 50 4.40 -29.91 26.79
C GLN A 50 3.92 -31.20 27.47
N LYS A 51 3.22 -32.07 26.72
CA LYS A 51 2.65 -33.32 27.24
C LYS A 51 3.73 -34.25 27.83
N HIS A 52 4.96 -34.14 27.32
CA HIS A 52 6.10 -34.97 27.72
C HIS A 52 7.08 -34.26 28.66
N GLY A 53 6.79 -33.02 29.10
CA GLY A 53 7.64 -32.27 30.04
C GLY A 53 8.98 -31.85 29.43
N LEU A 54 9.01 -31.60 28.11
CA LEU A 54 10.19 -31.14 27.38
C LEU A 54 10.20 -29.60 27.32
N ASP A 55 10.34 -28.96 28.48
CA ASP A 55 10.10 -27.51 28.65
C ASP A 55 10.99 -26.64 27.74
N GLU A 56 12.26 -26.98 27.54
CA GLU A 56 13.18 -26.24 26.67
C GLU A 56 12.78 -26.34 25.17
N VAL A 57 12.29 -27.52 24.77
CA VAL A 57 11.83 -27.78 23.40
C VAL A 57 10.51 -27.07 23.16
N GLU A 58 9.56 -27.17 24.11
CA GLU A 58 8.28 -26.44 24.05
C GLU A 58 8.53 -24.94 23.89
N ALA A 59 9.43 -24.37 24.71
CA ALA A 59 9.74 -22.95 24.65
C ALA A 59 10.32 -22.52 23.30
N THR A 60 11.24 -23.32 22.75
CA THR A 60 11.81 -23.07 21.41
C THR A 60 10.71 -23.07 20.34
N ILE A 61 9.85 -24.08 20.32
CA ILE A 61 8.76 -24.18 19.32
C ILE A 61 7.78 -23.02 19.49
N ARG A 62 7.43 -22.66 20.73
CA ARG A 62 6.52 -21.52 20.98
C ARG A 62 7.10 -20.19 20.53
N LEU A 63 8.42 -19.99 20.61
CA LEU A 63 9.06 -18.82 20.03
C LEU A 63 8.94 -18.81 18.50
N GLU A 64 9.09 -19.96 17.83
CA GLU A 64 8.83 -20.06 16.39
C GLU A 64 7.36 -19.80 16.03
N VAL A 65 6.42 -20.28 16.84
CA VAL A 65 4.98 -19.97 16.70
C VAL A 65 4.73 -18.46 16.75
N VAL A 66 5.40 -17.74 17.67
CA VAL A 66 5.29 -16.27 17.72
C VAL A 66 5.77 -15.66 16.41
N TRP A 67 6.89 -16.10 15.85
CA TRP A 67 7.44 -15.56 14.60
C TRP A 67 6.52 -15.84 13.41
N ASP A 68 6.09 -17.08 13.23
CA ASP A 68 5.17 -17.46 12.15
C ASP A 68 3.83 -16.71 12.24
N ALA A 69 3.31 -16.53 13.46
CA ALA A 69 2.10 -15.77 13.69
C ALA A 69 2.29 -14.28 13.34
N LEU A 70 3.45 -13.69 13.66
CA LEU A 70 3.77 -12.32 13.26
C LEU A 70 3.86 -12.16 11.73
N GLU A 71 4.63 -13.02 11.06
CA GLU A 71 4.82 -12.98 9.60
C GLU A 71 3.51 -13.25 8.84
N SER A 72 2.61 -14.04 9.42
CA SER A 72 1.27 -14.29 8.83
C SER A 72 0.21 -13.24 9.22
N GLY A 73 0.55 -12.24 10.04
CA GLY A 73 -0.36 -11.19 10.48
C GLY A 73 -1.33 -11.60 11.61
N ASP A 74 -1.18 -12.79 12.19
CA ASP A 74 -1.93 -13.24 13.38
C ASP A 74 -1.32 -12.68 14.68
N SER A 75 -1.36 -11.36 14.80
CA SER A 75 -0.84 -10.63 15.96
C SER A 75 -1.47 -11.07 17.29
N GLU A 76 -2.71 -11.57 17.31
CA GLU A 76 -3.38 -12.00 18.55
C GLU A 76 -2.72 -13.28 19.11
N SER A 77 -2.54 -14.29 18.26
CA SER A 77 -1.85 -15.53 18.62
C SER A 77 -0.38 -15.29 18.96
N ALA A 78 0.29 -14.39 18.24
CA ALA A 78 1.67 -13.98 18.55
C ALA A 78 1.77 -13.35 19.96
N LEU A 79 0.88 -12.40 20.28
CA LEU A 79 0.85 -11.72 21.59
C LEU A 79 0.54 -12.69 22.74
N ALA A 80 -0.43 -13.59 22.54
CA ALA A 80 -0.80 -14.58 23.54
C ALA A 80 0.35 -15.55 23.84
N THR A 81 1.01 -16.06 22.78
CA THR A 81 2.10 -17.01 22.90
C THR A 81 3.34 -16.37 23.54
N LEU A 82 3.74 -15.16 23.11
CA LEU A 82 4.85 -14.46 23.77
C LEU A 82 4.53 -14.16 25.23
N SER A 83 3.30 -13.71 25.54
CA SER A 83 2.91 -13.44 26.93
C SER A 83 3.05 -14.68 27.81
N TRP A 84 2.74 -15.87 27.29
CA TRP A 84 2.97 -17.13 28.01
C TRP A 84 4.46 -17.34 28.27
N VAL A 85 5.32 -17.18 27.25
CA VAL A 85 6.79 -17.35 27.39
C VAL A 85 7.33 -16.41 28.46
N LEU A 86 6.97 -15.12 28.39
CA LEU A 86 7.42 -14.12 29.37
C LEU A 86 6.93 -14.42 30.80
N GLN A 87 5.76 -15.03 30.97
CA GLN A 87 5.28 -15.46 32.28
C GLN A 87 6.09 -16.63 32.83
N GLN A 88 6.44 -17.61 31.99
CA GLN A 88 7.32 -18.72 32.41
C GLN A 88 8.67 -18.20 32.88
N VAL A 89 9.25 -17.25 32.15
CA VAL A 89 10.51 -16.58 32.54
C VAL A 89 10.33 -15.81 33.86
N ALA A 90 9.27 -14.99 33.97
CA ALA A 90 9.01 -14.17 35.15
C ALA A 90 8.85 -14.99 36.44
N HIS A 91 8.30 -16.21 36.33
CA HIS A 91 8.13 -17.12 37.46
C HIS A 91 9.34 -18.05 37.70
N GLY A 92 10.39 -17.96 36.90
CA GLY A 92 11.56 -18.83 36.98
C GLY A 92 11.29 -20.28 36.55
N GLN A 93 10.21 -20.51 35.80
CA GLN A 93 9.82 -21.81 35.23
C GLN A 93 10.56 -22.07 33.91
N MET A 94 11.03 -21.01 33.24
CA MET A 94 11.90 -21.07 32.07
C MET A 94 13.12 -20.18 32.31
N VAL A 95 14.32 -20.70 31.99
CA VAL A 95 15.56 -19.92 31.91
C VAL A 95 16.03 -19.96 30.46
N PRO A 96 15.85 -18.87 29.68
CA PRO A 96 16.23 -18.87 28.27
C PRO A 96 17.72 -19.11 28.07
N ASN A 97 18.07 -19.98 27.12
CA ASN A 97 19.46 -20.11 26.65
C ASN A 97 19.86 -18.91 25.75
N GLU A 98 21.11 -18.87 25.27
CA GLU A 98 21.60 -17.74 24.46
C GLU A 98 20.80 -17.54 23.17
N ALA A 99 20.48 -18.63 22.45
CA ALA A 99 19.70 -18.56 21.22
C ALA A 99 18.26 -18.09 21.49
N GLN A 100 17.60 -18.63 22.51
CA GLN A 100 16.26 -18.20 22.92
C GLN A 100 16.25 -16.73 23.38
N THR A 101 17.28 -16.28 24.09
CA THR A 101 17.45 -14.88 24.48
C THR A 101 17.52 -13.96 23.26
N GLN A 102 18.26 -14.37 22.23
CA GLN A 102 18.36 -13.64 20.97
C GLN A 102 17.00 -13.55 20.25
N VAL A 103 16.26 -14.66 20.16
CA VAL A 103 14.94 -14.71 19.52
C VAL A 103 13.93 -13.86 20.29
N ILE A 104 13.87 -13.98 21.62
CA ILE A 104 13.01 -13.16 22.48
C ILE A 104 13.33 -11.67 22.29
N ALA A 105 14.61 -11.31 22.24
CA ALA A 105 15.03 -9.93 22.01
C ALA A 105 14.57 -9.39 20.65
N GLN A 106 14.71 -10.17 19.58
CA GLN A 106 14.25 -9.78 18.24
C GLN A 106 12.72 -9.60 18.19
N GLN A 107 11.97 -10.53 18.79
CA GLN A 107 10.51 -10.43 18.89
C GLN A 107 10.08 -9.20 19.71
N LEU A 108 10.79 -8.89 20.78
CA LEU A 108 10.53 -7.71 21.61
C LEU A 108 10.91 -6.38 20.95
N LEU A 109 11.64 -6.35 19.83
CA LEU A 109 11.78 -5.13 19.01
C LEU A 109 10.53 -4.84 18.16
N GLN A 110 9.63 -5.82 17.97
CA GLN A 110 8.44 -5.66 17.12
C GLN A 110 7.14 -5.66 17.92
N ILE A 111 6.99 -6.60 18.84
CA ILE A 111 5.74 -6.83 19.57
C ILE A 111 5.25 -5.61 20.37
N PRO A 112 6.10 -4.86 21.10
CA PRO A 112 5.62 -3.66 21.78
C PRO A 112 5.02 -2.63 20.82
N THR A 113 5.61 -2.48 19.62
CA THR A 113 5.09 -1.59 18.56
C THR A 113 3.73 -2.06 18.07
N LEU A 114 3.58 -3.35 17.76
CA LEU A 114 2.32 -3.94 17.34
C LEU A 114 1.26 -3.79 18.42
N ALA A 115 1.57 -4.18 19.66
CA ALA A 115 0.69 -4.02 20.81
C ALA A 115 0.23 -2.57 20.99
N ALA A 116 1.11 -1.59 20.75
CA ALA A 116 0.78 -0.17 20.84
C ALA A 116 -0.23 0.29 19.78
N ARG A 117 -0.37 -0.44 18.67
CA ARG A 117 -1.36 -0.24 17.60
C ARG A 117 -2.73 -0.83 17.91
N HIS A 118 -2.93 -1.45 19.09
CA HIS A 118 -4.24 -1.91 19.55
C HIS A 118 -4.73 -1.10 20.76
N PRO A 119 -5.92 -0.46 20.69
CA PRO A 119 -6.48 0.27 21.82
C PRO A 119 -7.01 -0.67 22.93
N GLY A 120 -7.26 -1.94 22.61
CA GLY A 120 -7.69 -2.96 23.58
C GLY A 120 -6.56 -3.51 24.46
N VAL A 121 -5.30 -3.35 24.06
CA VAL A 121 -4.14 -3.72 24.88
C VAL A 121 -4.01 -2.69 26.00
N SER A 122 -3.94 -3.11 27.26
CA SER A 122 -3.85 -2.15 28.38
C SER A 122 -2.51 -1.40 28.39
N ALA A 123 -2.50 -0.13 28.82
CA ALA A 123 -1.27 0.65 28.97
C ALA A 123 -0.24 -0.02 29.90
N LYS A 124 -0.72 -0.70 30.95
CA LYS A 124 0.14 -1.47 31.88
C LYS A 124 0.87 -2.62 31.17
N LEU A 125 0.22 -3.31 30.24
CA LEU A 125 0.87 -4.36 29.46
C LEU A 125 1.93 -3.78 28.53
N LEU A 126 1.70 -2.62 27.91
CA LEU A 126 2.73 -1.94 27.11
C LEU A 126 3.96 -1.56 27.95
N GLU A 127 3.76 -1.14 29.20
CA GLU A 127 4.87 -0.86 30.11
C GLU A 127 5.67 -2.13 30.44
N HIS A 128 4.99 -3.25 30.70
CA HIS A 128 5.66 -4.54 30.92
C HIS A 128 6.40 -5.02 29.68
N LEU A 129 5.80 -4.94 28.49
CA LEU A 129 6.45 -5.31 27.22
C LEU A 129 7.68 -4.44 26.96
N THR A 130 7.58 -3.13 27.22
CA THR A 130 8.72 -2.20 27.09
C THR A 130 9.84 -2.53 28.09
N TYR A 131 9.48 -2.91 29.32
CA TYR A 131 10.47 -3.37 30.31
C TYR A 131 11.19 -4.64 29.85
N TRP A 132 10.44 -5.65 29.40
CA TRP A 132 11.01 -6.90 28.91
C TRP A 132 11.86 -6.68 27.66
N MET A 133 11.43 -5.80 26.76
CA MET A 133 12.23 -5.37 25.62
C MET A 133 13.58 -4.87 26.10
N GLU A 134 13.64 -3.86 26.98
CA GLU A 134 14.93 -3.33 27.46
C GLU A 134 15.79 -4.40 28.14
N TYR A 135 15.19 -5.30 28.92
CA TYR A 135 15.90 -6.40 29.56
C TYR A 135 16.53 -7.33 28.52
N PHE A 136 15.74 -7.99 27.68
CA PHE A 136 16.23 -9.00 26.75
C PHE A 136 17.12 -8.42 25.66
N THR A 137 16.80 -7.23 25.15
CA THR A 137 17.64 -6.58 24.14
C THR A 137 18.98 -6.12 24.71
N THR A 138 19.06 -5.81 26.01
CA THR A 138 20.34 -5.54 26.68
C THR A 138 21.14 -6.83 26.86
N GLU A 139 20.51 -7.89 27.37
CA GLU A 139 21.15 -9.21 27.56
C GLU A 139 21.66 -9.80 26.24
N ALA A 140 20.90 -9.64 25.14
CA ALA A 140 21.26 -10.07 23.80
C ALA A 140 22.27 -9.13 23.08
N GLY A 141 22.71 -8.04 23.72
CA GLY A 141 23.67 -7.11 23.12
C GLY A 141 23.12 -6.32 21.91
N ILE A 142 21.81 -6.18 21.78
CA ILE A 142 21.18 -5.42 20.70
C ILE A 142 21.57 -3.94 20.79
N SER A 143 21.85 -3.34 19.62
CA SER A 143 22.29 -1.95 19.53
C SER A 143 21.31 -0.99 20.20
N LEU A 144 21.84 0.02 20.91
CA LEU A 144 21.04 1.05 21.57
C LEU A 144 20.09 1.75 20.59
N ARG A 145 20.50 1.97 19.34
CA ARG A 145 19.68 2.58 18.29
C ARG A 145 18.42 1.76 18.00
N SER A 146 18.54 0.45 17.78
CA SER A 146 17.38 -0.42 17.49
C SER A 146 16.35 -0.39 18.62
N ARG A 147 16.83 -0.34 19.87
CA ARG A 147 15.96 -0.21 21.06
C ARG A 147 15.23 1.13 21.08
N TRP A 148 15.91 2.24 20.77
CA TRP A 148 15.27 3.56 20.71
C TRP A 148 14.30 3.72 19.53
N ILE A 149 14.54 3.07 18.38
CA ILE A 149 13.56 3.03 17.28
C ILE A 149 12.26 2.38 17.76
N THR A 150 12.36 1.23 18.44
CA THR A 150 11.19 0.56 19.02
C THR A 150 10.52 1.46 20.06
N ARG A 151 11.31 2.07 20.96
CA ARG A 151 10.80 3.00 21.97
C ARG A 151 10.03 4.16 21.34
N HIS A 152 10.59 4.77 20.29
CA HIS A 152 9.94 5.83 19.55
C HIS A 152 8.54 5.41 19.05
N GLN A 153 8.44 4.26 18.40
CA GLN A 153 7.19 3.74 17.85
C GLN A 153 6.16 3.40 18.95
N VAL A 154 6.60 2.81 20.07
CA VAL A 154 5.72 2.54 21.23
C VAL A 154 5.17 3.84 21.81
N GLU A 155 6.02 4.83 22.08
CA GLU A 155 5.57 6.11 22.64
C GLU A 155 4.68 6.88 21.65
N LEU A 156 4.90 6.73 20.34
CA LEU A 156 3.98 7.22 19.31
C LEU A 156 2.59 6.58 19.45
N GLY A 157 2.51 5.26 19.52
CA GLY A 157 1.24 4.54 19.70
C GLY A 157 0.57 4.87 21.04
N ARG A 158 1.35 5.24 22.07
CA ARG A 158 0.85 5.76 23.36
C ARG A 158 0.39 7.21 23.33
N GLY A 159 0.59 7.92 22.21
CA GLY A 159 0.31 9.35 22.13
C GLY A 159 1.26 10.20 22.99
N HIS A 160 2.34 9.63 23.53
CA HIS A 160 3.35 10.34 24.31
C HIS A 160 4.33 11.05 23.36
N ARG A 161 3.83 12.10 22.70
CA ARG A 161 4.57 12.82 21.65
C ARG A 161 5.94 13.34 22.09
N GLU A 162 6.05 13.83 23.32
CA GLU A 162 7.33 14.33 23.86
C GLU A 162 8.34 13.20 24.01
N ALA A 163 7.98 12.11 24.68
CA ALA A 163 8.85 10.94 24.82
C ALA A 163 9.22 10.32 23.46
N ALA A 164 8.27 10.27 22.51
CA ALA A 164 8.55 9.84 21.15
C ALA A 164 9.57 10.77 20.46
N ARG A 165 9.50 12.08 20.70
CA ARG A 165 10.47 13.04 20.14
C ARG A 165 11.85 12.90 20.78
N GLU A 166 11.90 12.76 22.10
CA GLU A 166 13.16 12.51 22.83
C GLU A 166 13.87 11.26 22.29
N ALA A 167 13.14 10.18 22.03
CA ALA A 167 13.68 8.98 21.40
C ALA A 167 14.28 9.27 20.01
N LEU A 168 13.63 10.10 19.17
CA LEU A 168 14.18 10.51 17.87
C LEU A 168 15.45 11.37 18.00
N ASP A 169 15.50 12.26 18.99
CA ASP A 169 16.68 13.10 19.21
C ASP A 169 17.88 12.22 19.64
N ILE A 170 17.64 11.17 20.44
CA ILE A 170 18.66 10.17 20.77
C ILE A 170 19.09 9.36 19.52
N ILE A 171 18.14 8.87 18.72
CA ILE A 171 18.44 8.17 17.46
C ILE A 171 19.32 9.05 16.56
N SER A 172 18.93 10.32 16.39
CA SER A 172 19.68 11.30 15.60
C SER A 172 21.11 11.50 16.12
N ALA A 173 21.32 11.53 17.44
CA ALA A 173 22.65 11.65 18.02
C ALA A 173 23.50 10.39 17.79
N LEU A 174 22.88 9.20 17.80
CA LEU A 174 23.57 7.93 17.53
C LEU A 174 23.96 7.78 16.06
N GLU A 175 23.23 8.38 15.13
CA GLU A 175 23.50 8.37 13.68
C GLU A 175 24.71 9.23 13.28
N GLU A 176 25.13 10.17 14.14
CA GLU A 176 26.33 10.99 13.92
C GLU A 176 27.63 10.26 14.31
N LEU A 177 27.53 9.11 14.98
CA LEU A 177 28.69 8.30 15.31
C LEU A 177 29.20 7.59 14.04
N PRO A 178 30.51 7.66 13.73
CA PRO A 178 31.08 6.98 12.57
C PRO A 178 30.78 5.48 12.60
N ARG A 179 30.28 4.93 11.49
CA ARG A 179 29.96 3.51 11.33
C ARG A 179 30.32 3.04 9.93
N GLU A 180 30.77 1.81 9.83
CA GLU A 180 30.94 1.10 8.57
C GLU A 180 29.59 0.51 8.13
N VAL A 181 29.19 0.75 6.89
CA VAL A 181 27.97 0.16 6.32
C VAL A 181 28.33 -1.22 5.75
N ARG A 182 27.83 -2.30 6.34
CA ARG A 182 28.11 -3.68 5.94
C ARG A 182 26.87 -4.39 5.40
N ASP A 183 25.69 -4.02 5.89
CA ASP A 183 24.40 -4.56 5.48
C ASP A 183 23.26 -3.52 5.58
N GLU A 184 22.03 -3.94 5.29
CA GLU A 184 20.85 -3.07 5.40
C GLU A 184 20.55 -2.61 6.83
N ALA A 185 20.98 -3.35 7.86
CA ALA A 185 20.89 -2.91 9.24
C ALA A 185 21.92 -1.82 9.59
N ASP A 186 22.89 -1.55 8.72
CA ASP A 186 23.79 -0.39 8.75
C ASP A 186 23.40 0.74 7.78
N CYS A 187 22.45 0.49 6.87
CA CYS A 187 22.10 1.42 5.80
C CYS A 187 21.48 2.74 6.32
N PRO A 188 22.05 3.91 5.98
CA PRO A 188 21.51 5.21 6.41
C PRO A 188 20.05 5.45 6.01
N LEU A 189 19.65 5.00 4.82
CA LEU A 189 18.26 5.16 4.36
C LEU A 189 17.28 4.39 5.24
N HIS A 190 17.62 3.17 5.64
CA HIS A 190 16.82 2.38 6.58
C HIS A 190 16.74 3.02 7.97
N HIS A 191 17.81 3.67 8.43
CA HIS A 191 17.84 4.28 9.78
C HIS A 191 17.02 5.55 9.85
N TYR A 192 17.09 6.38 8.80
CA TYR A 192 16.44 7.68 8.79
C TYR A 192 14.92 7.59 8.64
N ARG A 193 14.38 6.41 8.27
CA ARG A 193 12.94 6.17 8.04
C ARG A 193 12.05 6.77 9.13
N SER A 194 12.35 6.50 10.41
CA SER A 194 11.53 7.01 11.52
C SER A 194 11.53 8.54 11.61
N ARG A 195 12.67 9.19 11.34
CA ARG A 195 12.80 10.65 11.35
C ARG A 195 12.10 11.27 10.15
N ILE A 196 12.21 10.65 8.97
CA ILE A 196 11.51 11.06 7.74
C ILE A 196 10.00 10.94 7.97
N ALA A 197 9.51 9.79 8.44
CA ALA A 197 8.11 9.56 8.75
C ALA A 197 7.57 10.56 9.78
N TRP A 198 8.33 10.86 10.83
CA TRP A 198 7.95 11.90 11.80
C TRP A 198 7.76 13.26 11.12
N ALA A 199 8.74 13.71 10.33
CA ALA A 199 8.69 15.00 9.65
C ALA A 199 7.50 15.07 8.66
N VAL A 200 7.25 14.01 7.88
CA VAL A 200 6.11 13.93 6.95
C VAL A 200 4.77 14.02 7.70
N ASN A 201 4.64 13.33 8.83
CA ASN A 201 3.42 13.34 9.65
C ASN A 201 3.24 14.63 10.46
N ALA A 202 4.30 15.42 10.65
CA ALA A 202 4.25 16.77 11.20
C ALA A 202 4.07 17.84 10.11
N SER A 203 3.98 17.44 8.84
CA SER A 203 3.97 18.32 7.66
C SER A 203 5.21 19.24 7.57
N GLU A 204 6.32 18.80 8.15
CA GLU A 204 7.67 19.39 8.09
C GLU A 204 8.40 18.92 6.83
N PHE A 205 7.76 19.07 5.67
CA PHE A 205 8.23 18.55 4.37
C PHE A 205 9.67 18.93 3.99
N PRO A 206 10.15 20.17 4.16
CA PRO A 206 11.55 20.49 3.88
C PRO A 206 12.54 19.71 4.77
N GLN A 207 12.18 19.42 6.02
CA GLN A 207 13.01 18.58 6.88
C GLN A 207 13.01 17.12 6.40
N ALA A 208 11.85 16.58 6.01
CA ALA A 208 11.75 15.22 5.47
C ALA A 208 12.65 15.03 4.24
N LEU A 209 12.63 15.98 3.29
CA LEU A 209 13.50 15.94 2.11
C LEU A 209 14.98 16.09 2.45
N SER A 210 15.32 16.95 3.42
CA SER A 210 16.69 17.10 3.88
C SER A 210 17.23 15.80 4.46
N LEU A 211 16.44 15.10 5.27
CA LEU A 211 16.79 13.81 5.84
C LEU A 211 16.98 12.76 4.75
N TYR A 212 16.05 12.68 3.80
CA TYR A 212 16.15 11.74 2.69
C TYR A 212 17.41 11.96 1.84
N ARG A 213 17.73 13.22 1.52
CA ARG A 213 18.94 13.56 0.75
C ARG A 213 20.22 13.24 1.53
N ASP A 214 20.29 13.55 2.82
CA ASP A 214 21.44 13.18 3.67
C ASP A 214 21.62 11.66 3.73
N ALA A 215 20.53 10.90 3.87
CA ALA A 215 20.60 9.44 3.85
C ALA A 215 21.16 8.90 2.53
N LEU A 216 20.72 9.43 1.37
CA LEU A 216 21.26 9.05 0.07
C LEU A 216 22.74 9.43 -0.09
N GLU A 217 23.13 10.63 0.33
CA GLU A 217 24.52 11.08 0.30
C GLU A 217 25.42 10.17 1.14
N ARG A 218 24.97 9.74 2.31
CA ARG A 218 25.71 8.81 3.17
C ARG A 218 25.79 7.40 2.59
N CYS A 219 24.72 6.90 1.95
CA CYS A 219 24.78 5.63 1.23
C CYS A 219 25.83 5.70 0.11
N ALA A 220 25.82 6.78 -0.68
CA ALA A 220 26.79 7.00 -1.75
C ALA A 220 28.23 7.14 -1.23
N ALA A 221 28.42 7.87 -0.12
CA ALA A 221 29.74 8.02 0.52
C ALA A 221 30.29 6.69 1.06
N ALA A 222 29.41 5.74 1.41
CA ALA A 222 29.76 4.40 1.85
C ALA A 222 29.88 3.38 0.69
N ASP A 223 29.70 3.81 -0.58
CA ASP A 223 29.61 2.92 -1.74
C ASP A 223 28.56 1.81 -1.57
N TRP A 224 27.47 2.12 -0.83
CA TRP A 224 26.40 1.18 -0.51
C TRP A 224 25.22 1.35 -1.46
N GLN A 225 24.88 0.29 -2.20
CA GLN A 225 23.68 0.23 -3.01
C GLN A 225 22.51 -0.33 -2.19
N CYS A 226 21.78 0.57 -1.56
CA CYS A 226 20.61 0.25 -0.74
C CYS A 226 19.49 -0.41 -1.55
N ILE A 227 18.96 -1.51 -1.05
CA ILE A 227 17.62 -1.99 -1.39
C ILE A 227 16.63 -1.04 -0.72
N GLN A 228 15.99 -0.19 -1.50
CA GLN A 228 15.14 0.88 -0.98
C GLN A 228 14.02 0.31 -0.07
N PRO A 229 13.80 0.88 1.15
CA PRO A 229 12.70 0.44 2.00
C PRO A 229 11.34 0.66 1.32
N ASP A 230 10.43 -0.30 1.42
CA ASP A 230 9.14 -0.26 0.70
C ASP A 230 8.30 0.99 1.01
N ASP A 231 8.41 1.51 2.23
CA ASP A 231 7.62 2.65 2.71
C ASP A 231 8.22 4.04 2.38
N ILE A 232 9.42 4.11 1.81
CA ILE A 232 10.04 5.42 1.57
C ILE A 232 9.35 6.18 0.44
N ASN A 233 8.90 5.49 -0.62
CA ASN A 233 8.20 6.13 -1.73
C ASN A 233 6.84 6.71 -1.26
N PRO A 234 6.00 5.98 -0.51
CA PRO A 234 4.83 6.56 0.14
C PRO A 234 5.15 7.79 1.00
N LEU A 235 6.23 7.74 1.80
CA LEU A 235 6.64 8.86 2.65
C LEU A 235 7.04 10.11 1.86
N LEU A 236 7.57 9.95 0.65
CA LEU A 236 8.09 11.05 -0.17
C LEU A 236 7.05 11.71 -1.09
N MET A 237 5.88 11.09 -1.33
CA MET A 237 4.84 11.65 -2.21
C MET A 237 4.46 13.11 -1.86
N LEU A 238 4.14 13.37 -0.58
CA LEU A 238 3.75 14.70 -0.12
C LEU A 238 4.94 15.68 -0.06
N PRO A 239 6.12 15.33 0.50
CA PRO A 239 7.28 16.21 0.46
C PRO A 239 7.70 16.63 -0.94
N LEU A 240 7.76 15.70 -1.90
CA LEU A 240 8.13 15.99 -3.29
C LEU A 240 7.10 16.93 -3.94
N SER A 241 5.81 16.71 -3.73
CA SER A 241 4.76 17.61 -4.22
C SER A 241 4.88 19.01 -3.60
N TRP A 242 5.11 19.09 -2.30
CA TRP A 242 5.31 20.36 -1.61
C TRP A 242 6.52 21.13 -2.17
N ALA A 243 7.58 20.42 -2.53
CA ALA A 243 8.78 21.01 -3.16
C ALA A 243 8.58 21.41 -4.63
N GLY A 244 7.39 21.18 -5.21
CA GLY A 244 7.12 21.46 -6.62
C GLY A 244 7.69 20.41 -7.57
N GLU A 245 8.03 19.22 -7.06
CA GLU A 245 8.54 18.09 -7.85
C GLU A 245 7.38 17.12 -8.17
N GLY A 246 6.29 17.63 -8.75
CA GLY A 246 5.05 16.88 -8.99
C GLY A 246 5.24 15.55 -9.75
N ASP A 247 6.07 15.52 -10.79
CA ASP A 247 6.36 14.29 -11.55
C ASP A 247 7.12 13.26 -10.70
N ALA A 248 8.03 13.71 -9.82
CA ALA A 248 8.73 12.82 -8.90
C ALA A 248 7.78 12.27 -7.83
N ALA A 249 6.86 13.10 -7.34
CA ALA A 249 5.82 12.67 -6.43
C ALA A 249 4.88 11.62 -7.08
N TRP A 250 4.52 11.82 -8.35
CA TRP A 250 3.71 10.84 -9.09
C TRP A 250 4.46 9.52 -9.31
N ARG A 251 5.74 9.56 -9.68
CA ARG A 251 6.56 8.33 -9.74
C ARG A 251 6.62 7.60 -8.40
N ALA A 252 6.77 8.34 -7.31
CA ALA A 252 6.77 7.75 -5.97
C ALA A 252 5.41 7.09 -5.67
N HIS A 253 4.30 7.74 -6.07
CA HIS A 253 2.96 7.17 -6.00
C HIS A 253 2.83 5.87 -6.80
N GLU A 254 3.18 5.86 -8.08
CA GLU A 254 3.05 4.68 -8.95
C GLU A 254 3.90 3.50 -8.46
N ARG A 255 5.18 3.72 -8.16
CA ARG A 255 6.10 2.66 -7.70
C ARG A 255 5.63 1.99 -6.42
N SER A 256 5.21 2.80 -5.47
CA SER A 256 4.77 2.27 -4.17
C SER A 256 3.42 1.60 -4.28
N TYR A 257 2.49 2.17 -5.05
CA TYR A 257 1.19 1.58 -5.26
C TYR A 257 1.32 0.18 -5.87
N ARG A 258 2.17 0.00 -6.89
CA ARG A 258 2.41 -1.32 -7.51
C ARG A 258 2.79 -2.40 -6.50
N HIS A 259 3.62 -2.08 -5.52
CA HIS A 259 4.01 -3.04 -4.47
C HIS A 259 2.90 -3.31 -3.44
N GLN A 260 1.98 -2.37 -3.26
CA GLN A 260 1.05 -2.33 -2.12
C GLN A 260 -0.40 -2.70 -2.49
N THR A 261 -0.60 -3.44 -3.59
CA THR A 261 -1.94 -3.76 -4.12
C THR A 261 -2.45 -5.17 -3.81
N GLU A 262 -1.62 -6.06 -3.28
CA GLU A 262 -1.92 -7.50 -3.28
C GLU A 262 -2.67 -8.00 -2.03
N THR A 263 -2.50 -7.33 -0.88
CA THR A 263 -3.01 -7.80 0.42
C THR A 263 -3.54 -6.67 1.29
N SER A 264 -4.55 -6.97 2.11
CA SER A 264 -5.17 -6.00 3.03
C SER A 264 -4.26 -5.50 4.15
N GLN A 265 -3.09 -6.10 4.33
CA GLN A 265 -2.02 -5.60 5.21
C GLN A 265 -1.53 -4.20 4.78
N TYR A 266 -1.56 -3.90 3.48
CA TYR A 266 -1.19 -2.58 2.96
C TYR A 266 -2.28 -1.52 3.10
N LEU A 267 -3.39 -1.78 3.79
CA LEU A 267 -4.47 -0.79 3.95
C LEU A 267 -3.98 0.52 4.59
N GLY A 268 -3.02 0.44 5.51
CA GLY A 268 -2.35 1.60 6.10
C GLY A 268 -1.58 2.42 5.07
N ASP A 269 -0.93 1.77 4.10
CA ASP A 269 -0.21 2.42 3.01
C ASP A 269 -1.15 3.03 1.97
N ILE A 270 -2.23 2.34 1.60
CA ILE A 270 -3.29 2.90 0.75
C ILE A 270 -3.86 4.20 1.35
N ALA A 271 -3.91 4.31 2.68
CA ALA A 271 -4.28 5.56 3.34
C ALA A 271 -3.33 6.73 3.03
N SER A 272 -2.04 6.47 2.80
CA SER A 272 -1.05 7.47 2.37
C SER A 272 -1.31 7.93 0.94
N HIS A 273 -1.67 7.01 0.02
CA HIS A 273 -2.09 7.36 -1.34
C HIS A 273 -3.35 8.23 -1.34
N LEU A 274 -4.37 7.89 -0.55
CA LEU A 274 -5.58 8.71 -0.40
C LEU A 274 -5.27 10.11 0.14
N ARG A 275 -4.36 10.22 1.12
CA ARG A 275 -3.90 11.53 1.64
C ARG A 275 -3.18 12.32 0.55
N PHE A 276 -2.32 11.68 -0.25
CA PHE A 276 -1.67 12.28 -1.40
C PHE A 276 -2.68 12.79 -2.44
N CYS A 277 -3.65 11.97 -2.84
CA CYS A 277 -4.70 12.35 -3.78
C CYS A 277 -5.54 13.52 -3.26
N ALA A 278 -5.88 13.53 -1.96
CA ALA A 278 -6.61 14.62 -1.32
C ALA A 278 -5.80 15.94 -1.33
N ALA A 279 -4.48 15.85 -1.12
CA ALA A 279 -3.59 17.00 -1.04
C ALA A 279 -3.28 17.62 -2.42
N THR A 280 -3.31 16.81 -3.48
CA THR A 280 -2.95 17.18 -4.86
C THR A 280 -4.14 17.27 -5.82
N TRP A 281 -5.36 17.06 -5.32
CA TRP A 281 -6.61 17.06 -6.09
C TRP A 281 -6.71 15.98 -7.19
N ASN A 282 -6.02 14.85 -7.02
CA ASN A 282 -6.19 13.66 -7.88
C ASN A 282 -7.50 12.93 -7.51
N ILE A 283 -8.65 13.55 -7.82
CA ILE A 283 -9.99 13.06 -7.42
C ILE A 283 -10.40 11.78 -8.16
N PRO A 284 -10.25 11.67 -9.50
CA PRO A 284 -10.58 10.43 -10.19
C PRO A 284 -9.79 9.22 -9.66
N GLU A 285 -8.50 9.40 -9.44
CA GLU A 285 -7.59 8.34 -9.00
C GLU A 285 -7.86 7.95 -7.55
N GLY A 286 -8.08 8.91 -6.65
CA GLY A 286 -8.42 8.59 -5.27
C GLY A 286 -9.77 7.86 -5.11
N LEU A 287 -10.75 8.13 -5.98
CA LEU A 287 -12.02 7.39 -5.98
C LEU A 287 -11.83 5.96 -6.44
N GLU A 288 -11.04 5.76 -7.49
CA GLU A 288 -10.69 4.42 -8.00
C GLU A 288 -9.87 3.62 -6.98
N LEU A 289 -8.91 4.25 -6.29
CA LEU A 289 -8.16 3.62 -5.21
C LEU A 289 -9.09 3.15 -4.09
N LEU A 290 -10.03 4.00 -3.68
CA LEU A 290 -10.98 3.65 -2.63
C LEU A 290 -11.95 2.54 -3.10
N GLU A 291 -12.36 2.55 -4.36
CA GLU A 291 -13.19 1.49 -4.97
C GLU A 291 -12.45 0.15 -4.98
N THR A 292 -11.23 0.14 -5.51
CA THR A 292 -10.38 -1.06 -5.67
C THR A 292 -10.14 -1.74 -4.33
N HIS A 293 -9.89 -0.94 -3.29
CA HIS A 293 -9.52 -1.42 -1.95
C HIS A 293 -10.68 -1.42 -0.96
N ALA A 294 -11.92 -1.17 -1.41
CA ALA A 294 -13.09 -1.08 -0.55
C ALA A 294 -13.32 -2.35 0.30
N GLN A 295 -12.99 -3.51 -0.26
CA GLN A 295 -13.10 -4.82 0.41
C GLN A 295 -12.14 -4.97 1.60
N TRP A 296 -11.00 -4.28 1.61
CA TRP A 296 -10.01 -4.39 2.70
C TRP A 296 -10.52 -3.80 4.02
N PHE A 297 -11.51 -2.91 3.99
CA PHE A 297 -12.15 -2.39 5.20
C PHE A 297 -12.90 -3.45 6.03
N ALA A 298 -13.21 -4.62 5.42
CA ALA A 298 -13.78 -5.76 6.13
C ALA A 298 -12.72 -6.59 6.88
N ASN A 299 -11.47 -6.57 6.40
CA ASN A 299 -10.36 -7.31 6.98
C ASN A 299 -9.07 -6.45 7.10
N PRO A 300 -9.13 -5.30 7.80
CA PRO A 300 -7.93 -4.56 8.16
C PRO A 300 -7.02 -5.42 9.04
N GLU A 301 -5.70 -5.33 8.82
CA GLU A 301 -4.70 -6.03 9.63
C GLU A 301 -4.90 -5.73 11.12
N ASP A 302 -4.98 -4.44 11.46
CA ASP A 302 -5.10 -3.97 12.83
C ASP A 302 -6.01 -2.71 12.95
N PRO A 303 -6.39 -2.28 14.18
CA PRO A 303 -7.25 -1.11 14.36
C PRO A 303 -6.57 0.22 14.06
N TRP A 304 -5.23 0.28 14.03
CA TRP A 304 -4.50 1.47 13.61
C TRP A 304 -4.62 1.68 12.10
N ASP A 305 -4.50 0.62 11.30
CA ASP A 305 -4.70 0.69 9.85
C ASP A 305 -6.12 1.11 9.50
N LEU A 306 -7.12 0.54 10.19
CA LEU A 306 -8.50 0.98 10.04
C LEU A 306 -8.67 2.47 10.40
N LEU A 307 -8.01 2.95 11.47
CA LEU A 307 -8.04 4.36 11.86
C LEU A 307 -7.44 5.27 10.78
N VAL A 308 -6.25 4.95 10.28
CA VAL A 308 -5.59 5.82 9.29
C VAL A 308 -6.30 5.78 7.95
N ALA A 309 -6.80 4.61 7.52
CA ALA A 309 -7.54 4.45 6.27
C ALA A 309 -8.88 5.18 6.29
N THR A 310 -9.67 5.01 7.35
CA THR A 310 -10.96 5.71 7.49
C THR A 310 -10.79 7.22 7.59
N ARG A 311 -9.75 7.69 8.29
CA ARG A 311 -9.38 9.12 8.34
C ARG A 311 -9.00 9.66 6.96
N SER A 312 -8.07 9.01 6.27
CA SER A 312 -7.61 9.46 4.95
C SER A 312 -8.71 9.42 3.91
N ALA A 313 -9.54 8.37 3.91
CA ALA A 313 -10.71 8.26 3.05
C ALA A 313 -11.74 9.36 3.34
N ALA A 314 -12.03 9.66 4.61
CA ALA A 314 -12.91 10.77 4.98
C ALA A 314 -12.37 12.13 4.51
N THR A 315 -11.07 12.40 4.72
CA THR A 315 -10.42 13.62 4.21
C THR A 315 -10.53 13.70 2.68
N PHE A 316 -10.23 12.60 1.98
CA PHE A 316 -10.32 12.54 0.53
C PHE A 316 -11.75 12.76 0.00
N LEU A 317 -12.74 12.05 0.55
CA LEU A 317 -14.15 12.17 0.10
C LEU A 317 -14.70 13.58 0.35
N SER A 318 -14.29 14.24 1.43
CA SER A 318 -14.62 15.66 1.68
C SER A 318 -14.11 16.57 0.54
N ARG A 319 -12.89 16.30 0.04
CA ARG A 319 -12.27 17.03 -1.07
C ARG A 319 -12.97 16.71 -2.39
N ALA A 320 -13.32 15.45 -2.62
CA ALA A 320 -14.08 15.03 -3.79
C ALA A 320 -15.45 15.72 -3.87
N VAL A 321 -16.23 15.72 -2.78
CA VAL A 321 -17.53 16.44 -2.72
C VAL A 321 -17.34 17.92 -3.02
N GLY A 322 -16.35 18.56 -2.39
CA GLY A 322 -16.03 19.97 -2.64
C GLY A 322 -15.66 20.26 -4.10
N ALA A 323 -14.87 19.38 -4.73
CA ALA A 323 -14.46 19.50 -6.12
C ALA A 323 -15.65 19.38 -7.10
N PHE A 324 -16.53 18.40 -6.91
CA PHE A 324 -17.73 18.27 -7.75
C PHE A 324 -18.63 19.51 -7.62
N ILE A 325 -18.93 19.95 -6.40
CA ILE A 325 -19.74 21.15 -6.17
C ILE A 325 -19.07 22.40 -6.76
N GLY A 326 -17.77 22.60 -6.51
CA GLY A 326 -17.03 23.79 -6.94
C GLY A 326 -16.83 23.90 -8.45
N THR A 327 -16.86 22.77 -9.17
CA THR A 327 -16.83 22.73 -10.65
C THR A 327 -18.22 22.84 -11.27
N GLY A 328 -19.30 22.74 -10.47
CA GLY A 328 -20.67 22.66 -10.97
C GLY A 328 -21.04 21.30 -11.56
N THR A 329 -20.21 20.28 -11.30
CA THR A 329 -20.44 18.90 -11.75
C THR A 329 -21.38 18.20 -10.78
N LYS A 330 -22.33 17.43 -11.29
CA LYS A 330 -23.22 16.62 -10.44
C LYS A 330 -22.38 15.63 -9.62
N VAL A 331 -22.55 15.64 -8.31
CA VAL A 331 -21.92 14.66 -7.42
C VAL A 331 -22.50 13.27 -7.74
N PRO A 332 -21.69 12.29 -8.16
CA PRO A 332 -22.17 10.94 -8.39
C PRO A 332 -22.50 10.24 -7.05
N PRO A 333 -23.25 9.12 -7.07
CA PRO A 333 -23.27 8.21 -5.93
C PRO A 333 -21.86 7.64 -5.68
N LEU A 334 -21.66 6.93 -4.57
CA LEU A 334 -20.39 6.31 -4.21
C LEU A 334 -19.92 5.34 -5.30
N GLY A 335 -20.83 4.55 -5.88
CA GLY A 335 -20.54 3.67 -7.00
C GLY A 335 -20.05 2.27 -6.61
N PHE A 336 -19.60 2.07 -5.37
CA PHE A 336 -19.11 0.79 -4.85
C PHE A 336 -19.53 0.58 -3.39
N ALA A 337 -19.40 -0.64 -2.90
CA ALA A 337 -19.74 -1.00 -1.52
C ALA A 337 -18.51 -0.99 -0.62
N ILE A 338 -18.64 -0.47 0.62
CA ILE A 338 -17.64 -0.64 1.67
C ILE A 338 -18.28 -1.45 2.78
N ASN A 339 -17.79 -2.68 2.99
CA ASN A 339 -18.28 -3.53 4.06
C ASN A 339 -17.69 -3.08 5.40
N GLY A 340 -18.57 -2.64 6.30
CA GLY A 340 -18.17 -2.17 7.64
C GLY A 340 -18.12 -3.27 8.70
N SER A 341 -18.39 -4.53 8.33
CA SER A 341 -18.33 -5.67 9.26
C SER A 341 -16.87 -6.16 9.38
N ASN A 342 -16.17 -5.70 10.41
CA ASN A 342 -14.82 -6.12 10.75
C ASN A 342 -14.66 -6.37 12.26
N ARG A 343 -13.61 -7.11 12.64
CA ARG A 343 -13.36 -7.54 14.03
C ARG A 343 -12.96 -6.41 15.00
N TRP A 344 -12.45 -5.29 14.48
CA TRP A 344 -11.89 -4.22 15.31
C TRP A 344 -12.92 -3.17 15.72
N LEU A 345 -13.65 -2.64 14.74
CA LEU A 345 -14.76 -1.73 14.96
C LEU A 345 -15.75 -1.86 13.80
N SER A 346 -16.83 -2.61 14.04
CA SER A 346 -17.91 -2.72 13.07
C SER A 346 -18.67 -1.40 12.91
N PHE A 347 -19.05 -1.09 11.67
CA PHE A 347 -19.89 0.06 11.32
C PHE A 347 -20.89 -0.30 10.22
N GLU A 348 -21.89 0.55 10.01
CA GLU A 348 -22.91 0.33 8.99
C GLU A 348 -22.29 0.34 7.58
N SER A 349 -22.39 -0.77 6.85
CA SER A 349 -21.84 -0.88 5.49
C SER A 349 -22.39 0.21 4.56
N LEU A 350 -21.54 0.67 3.65
CA LEU A 350 -21.91 1.60 2.59
C LEU A 350 -22.27 0.80 1.33
N SER A 351 -23.33 1.22 0.66
CA SER A 351 -23.82 0.66 -0.59
C SER A 351 -23.42 1.53 -1.79
N PRO A 352 -23.39 0.96 -3.01
CA PRO A 352 -23.09 1.74 -4.22
C PRO A 352 -24.02 2.93 -4.46
N ALA A 353 -25.27 2.86 -3.95
CA ALA A 353 -26.26 3.91 -4.10
C ALA A 353 -26.12 5.04 -3.07
N ASP A 354 -25.31 4.85 -2.03
CA ASP A 354 -25.08 5.90 -1.02
C ASP A 354 -24.33 7.08 -1.61
N THR A 355 -24.47 8.25 -0.98
CA THR A 355 -23.77 9.45 -1.43
C THR A 355 -22.33 9.47 -0.94
N ILE A 356 -21.43 10.10 -1.70
CA ILE A 356 -20.05 10.37 -1.28
C ILE A 356 -20.01 11.13 0.06
N ALA A 357 -20.95 12.06 0.30
CA ALA A 357 -21.04 12.81 1.56
C ALA A 357 -21.45 11.91 2.76
N LEU A 358 -22.34 10.94 2.56
CA LEU A 358 -22.68 9.97 3.59
C LEU A 358 -21.48 9.08 3.91
N ALA A 359 -20.79 8.58 2.88
CA ALA A 359 -19.56 7.80 3.04
C ALA A 359 -18.50 8.57 3.83
N GLN A 360 -18.28 9.85 3.47
CA GLN A 360 -17.37 10.75 4.17
C GLN A 360 -17.69 10.85 5.66
N ALA A 361 -18.93 11.20 6.01
CA ALA A 361 -19.36 11.38 7.40
C ALA A 361 -19.27 10.08 8.21
N ARG A 362 -19.57 8.94 7.57
CA ARG A 362 -19.53 7.63 8.22
C ARG A 362 -18.09 7.22 8.52
N LEU A 363 -17.18 7.33 7.54
CA LEU A 363 -15.76 7.00 7.74
C LEU A 363 -15.09 7.96 8.73
N GLU A 364 -15.46 9.25 8.73
CA GLU A 364 -15.01 10.21 9.75
C GLU A 364 -15.42 9.76 11.17
N SER A 365 -16.67 9.31 11.33
CA SER A 365 -17.17 8.81 12.61
C SER A 365 -16.40 7.58 13.10
N VAL A 366 -16.05 6.66 12.19
CA VAL A 366 -15.25 5.47 12.50
C VAL A 366 -13.85 5.87 12.95
N ALA A 367 -13.18 6.75 12.19
CA ALA A 367 -11.86 7.27 12.55
C ALA A 367 -11.84 7.92 13.94
N MET A 368 -12.84 8.75 14.24
CA MET A 368 -12.96 9.42 15.54
C MET A 368 -13.22 8.44 16.68
N LYS A 369 -14.07 7.42 16.49
CA LYS A 369 -14.32 6.39 17.50
C LYS A 369 -13.06 5.60 17.85
N LEU A 370 -12.29 5.19 16.84
CA LEU A 370 -11.01 4.51 17.06
C LEU A 370 -10.01 5.42 17.79
N ALA A 371 -9.90 6.68 17.35
CA ALA A 371 -9.00 7.65 17.99
C ALA A 371 -9.32 7.84 19.48
N LEU A 372 -10.61 7.97 19.81
CA LEU A 372 -11.06 8.06 21.20
C LEU A 372 -10.76 6.80 22.00
N ALA A 373 -10.76 5.62 21.39
CA ALA A 373 -10.39 4.38 22.07
C ALA A 373 -8.89 4.35 22.44
N PHE A 374 -8.00 4.82 21.54
CA PHE A 374 -6.58 4.98 21.85
C PHE A 374 -6.35 6.02 22.95
N ASP A 375 -7.02 7.16 22.86
CA ASP A 375 -6.95 8.23 23.84
C ASP A 375 -7.42 7.77 25.22
N PHE A 376 -8.50 7.00 25.27
CA PHE A 376 -8.99 6.37 26.51
C PHE A 376 -7.95 5.41 27.09
N ARG A 377 -7.37 4.52 26.28
CA ARG A 377 -6.30 3.60 26.73
C ARG A 377 -5.13 4.36 27.35
N ASN A 378 -4.76 5.51 26.77
CA ASN A 378 -3.58 6.28 27.15
C ASN A 378 -3.84 7.40 28.15
N ALA A 379 -5.09 7.63 28.54
CA ALA A 379 -5.50 8.77 29.36
C ALA A 379 -5.01 10.13 28.81
N ASN A 380 -5.07 10.31 27.49
CA ASN A 380 -4.75 11.58 26.82
C ASN A 380 -5.77 11.89 25.70
N ASN A 381 -5.53 12.89 24.85
CA ASN A 381 -6.39 13.29 23.74
C ASN A 381 -5.61 13.43 22.41
N THR A 382 -4.49 12.72 22.31
CA THR A 382 -3.50 12.96 21.25
C THR A 382 -4.02 12.47 19.90
N MET A 383 -4.64 11.29 19.86
CA MET A 383 -5.12 10.69 18.62
C MET A 383 -6.36 11.41 18.09
N SER A 384 -7.32 11.76 18.94
CA SER A 384 -8.52 12.51 18.51
C SER A 384 -8.15 13.91 18.00
N THR A 385 -7.19 14.57 18.64
CA THR A 385 -6.67 15.87 18.19
C THR A 385 -6.01 15.74 16.83
N ARG A 386 -5.19 14.70 16.61
CA ARG A 386 -4.55 14.43 15.31
C ARG A 386 -5.54 14.11 14.22
N VAL A 387 -6.52 13.26 14.49
CA VAL A 387 -7.58 12.95 13.51
C VAL A 387 -8.30 14.22 13.11
N THR A 388 -8.68 15.07 14.08
CA THR A 388 -9.31 16.37 13.80
C THR A 388 -8.42 17.28 12.95
N GLN A 389 -7.14 17.38 13.28
CA GLN A 389 -6.17 18.17 12.51
C GLN A 389 -6.02 17.66 11.08
N SER A 390 -5.86 16.34 10.88
CA SER A 390 -5.72 15.73 9.55
C SER A 390 -6.98 15.86 8.70
N LEU A 391 -8.18 15.77 9.29
CA LEU A 391 -9.45 16.00 8.58
C LEU A 391 -9.56 17.44 8.05
N HIS A 392 -8.89 18.39 8.69
CA HIS A 392 -8.85 19.79 8.31
C HIS A 392 -7.55 20.22 7.63
N GLU A 393 -6.63 19.29 7.35
CA GLU A 393 -5.37 19.58 6.66
C GLU A 393 -5.64 20.19 5.28
N ALA A 394 -5.06 21.36 5.01
CA ALA A 394 -5.25 22.05 3.75
C ALA A 394 -4.55 21.30 2.61
N PRO A 395 -5.12 21.30 1.39
CA PRO A 395 -4.43 20.77 0.22
C PRO A 395 -3.17 21.60 -0.10
N LEU A 396 -2.22 21.00 -0.82
CA LEU A 396 -0.94 21.65 -1.18
C LEU A 396 -1.12 22.80 -2.18
N CYS A 397 -2.22 22.80 -2.92
CA CYS A 397 -2.61 23.90 -3.79
C CYS A 397 -4.09 24.24 -3.63
N SER A 398 -4.45 25.48 -3.94
CA SER A 398 -5.83 25.95 -3.81
C SER A 398 -6.74 25.30 -4.87
N PHE A 399 -8.00 25.07 -4.52
CA PHE A 399 -9.02 24.61 -5.48
C PHE A 399 -9.09 25.53 -6.72
N ALA A 400 -8.97 26.84 -6.53
CA ALA A 400 -9.05 27.82 -7.63
C ALA A 400 -7.96 27.57 -8.69
N ALA A 401 -6.77 27.12 -8.29
CA ALA A 401 -5.66 26.86 -9.19
C ALA A 401 -5.81 25.55 -10.00
N VAL A 402 -6.71 24.66 -9.58
CA VAL A 402 -6.94 23.34 -10.21
C VAL A 402 -8.36 23.20 -10.76
N LYS A 403 -9.20 24.22 -10.62
CA LYS A 403 -10.63 24.15 -10.95
C LYS A 403 -10.87 23.77 -12.41
N ASP A 404 -10.13 24.39 -13.33
CA ASP A 404 -10.29 24.13 -14.76
C ASP A 404 -9.80 22.73 -15.13
N LEU A 405 -8.69 22.27 -14.54
CA LEU A 405 -8.22 20.89 -14.67
C LEU A 405 -9.30 19.89 -14.22
N LEU A 406 -9.85 20.06 -13.02
CA LEU A 406 -10.89 19.18 -12.49
C LEU A 406 -12.17 19.19 -13.33
N ARG A 407 -12.60 20.37 -13.79
CA ARG A 407 -13.75 20.50 -14.70
C ARG A 407 -13.54 19.67 -15.96
N VAL A 408 -12.35 19.74 -16.54
CA VAL A 408 -12.01 18.99 -17.76
C VAL A 408 -11.87 17.50 -17.48
N ARG A 409 -11.19 17.08 -16.40
CA ARG A 409 -11.09 15.67 -16.02
C ARG A 409 -12.47 15.06 -15.82
N PHE A 410 -13.38 15.74 -15.10
CA PHE A 410 -14.76 15.27 -14.95
C PHE A 410 -15.54 15.29 -16.26
N GLY A 411 -15.38 16.33 -17.07
CA GLY A 411 -16.04 16.46 -18.37
C GLY A 411 -15.63 15.37 -19.35
N VAL A 412 -14.33 15.12 -19.50
CA VAL A 412 -13.77 14.07 -20.36
C VAL A 412 -14.15 12.68 -19.86
N LYS A 413 -14.12 12.43 -18.54
CA LYS A 413 -14.58 11.17 -17.95
C LYS A 413 -16.07 10.90 -18.24
N ASN A 414 -16.93 11.92 -18.12
CA ASN A 414 -18.34 11.79 -18.49
C ASN A 414 -18.52 11.55 -19.99
N LEU A 415 -17.76 12.27 -20.82
CA LEU A 415 -17.80 12.10 -22.27
C LEU A 415 -17.40 10.68 -22.69
N LEU A 416 -16.35 10.11 -22.08
CA LEU A 416 -15.96 8.71 -22.29
C LEU A 416 -17.11 7.77 -21.95
N ALA A 417 -17.72 7.94 -20.77
CA ALA A 417 -18.81 7.09 -20.31
C ALA A 417 -20.04 7.17 -21.23
N GLU A 418 -20.36 8.35 -21.78
CA GLU A 418 -21.44 8.53 -22.77
C GLU A 418 -21.18 7.74 -24.07
N GLN A 419 -19.92 7.48 -24.40
CA GLN A 419 -19.53 6.67 -25.56
C GLN A 419 -19.31 5.18 -25.20
N GLY A 420 -19.54 4.77 -23.96
CA GLY A 420 -19.25 3.40 -23.49
C GLY A 420 -17.76 3.12 -23.25
N LEU A 421 -16.91 4.14 -23.23
CA LEU A 421 -15.48 4.05 -22.98
C LEU A 421 -15.15 4.30 -21.49
N SER A 422 -13.97 3.85 -21.04
CA SER A 422 -13.47 4.04 -19.66
C SER A 422 -12.05 4.64 -19.63
N GLU A 423 -11.80 5.56 -18.69
CA GLU A 423 -10.51 6.28 -18.51
C GLU A 423 -9.36 5.35 -18.07
N ASN A 424 -9.65 4.16 -17.54
CA ASN A 424 -8.62 3.24 -17.04
C ASN A 424 -8.70 1.83 -17.64
N SER A 425 -9.68 1.60 -18.50
CA SER A 425 -9.79 0.33 -19.20
C SER A 425 -8.99 0.37 -20.49
N PRO A 426 -8.16 -0.65 -20.76
CA PRO A 426 -7.72 -0.96 -22.11
C PRO A 426 -8.78 -1.77 -22.88
N GLU A 427 -9.85 -2.23 -22.21
CA GLU A 427 -10.98 -2.89 -22.86
C GLU A 427 -11.72 -1.84 -23.69
N TRP A 428 -11.36 -1.79 -24.98
CA TRP A 428 -12.16 -1.53 -26.17
C TRP A 428 -11.21 -1.36 -27.37
N VAL A 429 -10.61 -2.45 -27.84
CA VAL A 429 -9.56 -2.40 -28.89
C VAL A 429 -9.56 -3.59 -29.86
N LEU A 430 -10.27 -4.70 -29.59
CA LEU A 430 -10.30 -5.83 -30.52
C LEU A 430 -11.72 -6.28 -30.82
N PRO A 431 -12.03 -6.69 -32.06
CA PRO A 431 -13.23 -7.47 -32.33
C PRO A 431 -13.23 -8.74 -31.45
N GLU A 432 -14.40 -9.35 -31.21
CA GLU A 432 -14.46 -10.71 -30.66
C GLU A 432 -13.47 -11.56 -31.45
N LEU A 433 -12.54 -12.25 -30.78
CA LEU A 433 -11.47 -13.05 -31.40
C LEU A 433 -11.88 -14.54 -31.57
N ASP A 434 -13.19 -14.82 -31.53
CA ASP A 434 -13.75 -16.18 -31.58
C ASP A 434 -14.07 -16.72 -33.00
N ASP A 435 -14.10 -15.89 -34.04
CA ASP A 435 -14.31 -16.19 -35.47
C ASP A 435 -12.98 -16.42 -36.23
N PRO A 436 -12.54 -17.67 -36.41
CA PRO A 436 -11.22 -18.01 -36.97
C PRO A 436 -10.93 -17.53 -38.42
N SER A 437 -11.83 -16.80 -39.07
CA SER A 437 -11.64 -16.25 -40.42
C SER A 437 -10.54 -15.18 -40.53
N TRP A 438 -10.18 -14.46 -39.45
CA TRP A 438 -9.17 -13.39 -39.53
C TRP A 438 -7.73 -13.89 -39.68
N ALA A 439 -7.44 -15.15 -39.34
CA ALA A 439 -6.10 -15.73 -39.53
C ALA A 439 -5.69 -15.79 -41.02
N HIS A 440 -6.64 -15.61 -41.95
CA HIS A 440 -6.45 -15.77 -43.39
C HIS A 440 -7.07 -14.65 -44.25
N GLN A 441 -7.52 -13.54 -43.65
CA GLN A 441 -8.18 -12.41 -44.35
C GLN A 441 -7.59 -11.05 -43.94
N PRO A 442 -7.74 -10.00 -44.79
CA PRO A 442 -7.35 -8.64 -44.41
C PRO A 442 -8.10 -8.19 -43.15
N VAL A 443 -7.43 -7.35 -42.37
CA VAL A 443 -7.91 -6.82 -41.11
C VAL A 443 -9.25 -6.10 -41.34
N PRO A 444 -10.35 -6.50 -40.68
CA PRO A 444 -11.60 -5.80 -40.81
C PRO A 444 -11.48 -4.38 -40.25
N GLU A 445 -11.90 -3.39 -41.04
CA GLU A 445 -11.95 -2.00 -40.59
C GLU A 445 -12.87 -1.90 -39.38
N PHE A 446 -12.38 -1.26 -38.31
CA PHE A 446 -13.11 -1.11 -37.06
C PHE A 446 -13.28 0.37 -36.70
N HIS A 447 -14.47 0.77 -36.31
CA HIS A 447 -14.71 2.05 -35.64
C HIS A 447 -16.03 1.95 -34.88
N LEU A 448 -16.05 2.53 -33.68
CA LEU A 448 -17.20 2.49 -32.78
C LEU A 448 -18.14 3.67 -33.00
N LEU A 449 -17.58 4.81 -33.40
CA LEU A 449 -18.31 6.05 -33.61
C LEU A 449 -18.52 6.30 -35.10
N ASP A 450 -19.74 6.69 -35.47
CA ASP A 450 -19.99 7.19 -36.81
C ASP A 450 -19.35 8.59 -37.02
N PHE A 451 -19.31 9.04 -38.26
CA PHE A 451 -18.69 10.33 -38.62
C PHE A 451 -19.29 11.53 -37.86
N GLN A 452 -20.61 11.58 -37.66
CA GLN A 452 -21.26 12.71 -36.99
C GLN A 452 -20.94 12.71 -35.50
N GLN A 453 -21.00 11.54 -34.87
CA GLN A 453 -20.67 11.34 -33.47
C GLN A 453 -19.19 11.64 -33.20
N ALA A 454 -18.28 11.10 -34.02
CA ALA A 454 -16.85 11.37 -33.93
C ALA A 454 -16.53 12.86 -34.05
N SER A 455 -17.16 13.57 -35.01
CA SER A 455 -16.97 15.02 -35.17
C SER A 455 -17.48 15.82 -33.96
N ALA A 456 -18.62 15.40 -33.37
CA ALA A 456 -19.17 16.04 -32.19
C ALA A 456 -18.28 15.85 -30.95
N VAL A 457 -17.83 14.62 -30.70
CA VAL A 457 -16.90 14.27 -29.60
C VAL A 457 -15.59 15.02 -29.75
N GLU A 458 -15.00 15.01 -30.95
CA GLU A 458 -13.76 15.74 -31.24
C GLU A 458 -13.87 17.23 -30.94
N LYS A 459 -15.00 17.85 -31.31
CA LYS A 459 -15.25 19.26 -31.03
C LYS A 459 -15.33 19.54 -29.52
N GLN A 460 -16.01 18.68 -28.76
CA GLN A 460 -16.11 18.83 -27.30
C GLN A 460 -14.77 18.64 -26.62
N LEU A 461 -14.00 17.62 -27.04
CA LEU A 461 -12.69 17.34 -26.48
C LEU A 461 -11.69 18.46 -26.74
N ARG A 462 -11.65 19.01 -27.96
CA ARG A 462 -10.83 20.20 -28.27
C ARG A 462 -11.19 21.38 -27.38
N ALA A 463 -12.47 21.62 -27.13
CA ALA A 463 -12.91 22.69 -26.23
C ALA A 463 -12.46 22.47 -24.77
N PHE A 464 -12.36 21.22 -24.31
CA PHE A 464 -11.79 20.91 -23.01
C PHE A 464 -10.28 21.15 -22.99
N GLU A 465 -9.54 20.63 -23.98
CA GLU A 465 -8.08 20.76 -24.11
C GLU A 465 -7.65 22.23 -24.19
N GLU A 466 -8.34 23.05 -24.98
CA GLU A 466 -8.09 24.49 -25.11
C GLU A 466 -8.36 25.27 -23.81
N SER A 467 -9.08 24.67 -22.85
CA SER A 467 -9.46 25.32 -21.60
C SER A 467 -8.48 25.05 -20.44
N ILE A 468 -7.45 24.22 -20.64
CA ILE A 468 -6.38 23.97 -19.67
C ILE A 468 -5.07 24.58 -20.20
N ASP A 469 -4.38 25.31 -19.32
CA ASP A 469 -2.97 25.59 -19.48
C ASP A 469 -2.15 24.71 -18.54
N PHE A 470 -1.55 23.64 -19.09
CA PHE A 470 -0.71 22.72 -18.32
C PHE A 470 0.55 23.40 -17.74
N SER A 471 1.02 24.48 -18.35
CA SER A 471 2.18 25.24 -17.84
C SER A 471 1.82 26.13 -16.65
N ALA A 472 0.54 26.43 -16.46
CA ALA A 472 0.02 27.19 -15.34
C ALA A 472 -0.45 26.30 -14.17
N LEU A 473 -0.36 24.97 -14.29
CA LEU A 473 -0.69 24.08 -13.19
C LEU A 473 0.26 24.32 -12.00
N PRO A 474 -0.24 24.20 -10.76
CA PRO A 474 0.61 24.23 -9.58
C PRO A 474 1.73 23.19 -9.67
N ALA A 475 2.97 23.56 -9.33
CA ALA A 475 4.13 22.66 -9.39
C ALA A 475 3.98 21.40 -8.51
N ALA A 476 3.07 21.43 -7.52
CA ALA A 476 2.72 20.27 -6.71
C ALA A 476 1.96 19.17 -7.47
N ILE A 477 1.49 19.45 -8.68
CA ILE A 477 0.78 18.53 -9.56
C ILE A 477 1.72 18.13 -10.70
N SER A 478 1.74 16.84 -11.02
CA SER A 478 2.44 16.36 -12.21
C SER A 478 1.70 16.82 -13.47
N ALA A 479 2.22 17.83 -14.15
CA ALA A 479 1.67 18.29 -15.42
C ALA A 479 1.81 17.21 -16.50
N ASP A 480 2.89 16.42 -16.45
CA ASP A 480 3.15 15.34 -17.41
C ASP A 480 2.15 14.21 -17.25
N LYS A 481 1.82 13.82 -16.01
CA LYS A 481 0.75 12.86 -15.77
C LYS A 481 -0.61 13.36 -16.27
N GLU A 482 -0.97 14.62 -16.02
CA GLU A 482 -2.25 15.14 -16.51
C GLU A 482 -2.30 15.22 -18.05
N ARG A 483 -1.18 15.54 -18.71
CA ARG A 483 -1.06 15.45 -20.18
C ARG A 483 -1.21 14.02 -20.65
N LEU A 484 -0.57 13.07 -19.97
CA LEU A 484 -0.63 11.65 -20.30
C LEU A 484 -2.06 11.12 -20.24
N VAL A 485 -2.78 11.36 -19.15
CA VAL A 485 -4.16 10.89 -18.97
C VAL A 485 -5.09 11.50 -20.02
N LEU A 486 -5.07 12.82 -20.18
CA LEU A 486 -5.92 13.50 -21.16
C LEU A 486 -5.56 13.13 -22.61
N GLY A 487 -4.28 13.00 -22.91
CA GLY A 487 -3.79 12.53 -24.21
C GLY A 487 -4.18 11.09 -24.50
N THR A 488 -4.10 10.19 -23.52
CA THR A 488 -4.52 8.79 -23.69
C THR A 488 -6.03 8.70 -23.91
N ASN A 489 -6.82 9.54 -23.24
CA ASN A 489 -8.25 9.66 -23.52
C ASN A 489 -8.52 10.19 -24.94
N ARG A 490 -7.73 11.14 -25.45
CA ARG A 490 -7.79 11.58 -26.85
C ARG A 490 -7.49 10.43 -27.81
N VAL A 491 -6.45 9.63 -27.54
CA VAL A 491 -6.12 8.45 -28.33
C VAL A 491 -7.29 7.46 -28.35
N ALA A 492 -7.94 7.21 -27.22
CA ALA A 492 -9.13 6.36 -27.15
C ALA A 492 -10.26 6.85 -28.08
N PHE A 493 -10.54 8.16 -28.11
CA PHE A 493 -11.55 8.71 -29.03
C PHE A 493 -11.12 8.67 -30.50
N LEU A 494 -9.83 8.87 -30.80
CA LEU A 494 -9.30 8.74 -32.16
C LEU A 494 -9.43 7.30 -32.67
N ALA A 495 -9.09 6.32 -31.82
CA ALA A 495 -9.27 4.90 -32.10
C ALA A 495 -10.75 4.56 -32.31
N ALA A 496 -11.64 5.03 -31.43
CA ALA A 496 -13.07 4.84 -31.57
C ALA A 496 -13.65 5.45 -32.87
N ALA A 497 -12.99 6.48 -33.43
CA ALA A 497 -13.36 7.10 -34.70
C ALA A 497 -12.64 6.51 -35.93
N GLY A 498 -11.81 5.47 -35.78
CA GLY A 498 -11.05 4.85 -36.88
C GLY A 498 -9.91 5.71 -37.44
N LYS A 499 -9.42 6.71 -36.68
CA LYS A 499 -8.37 7.64 -37.13
C LYS A 499 -6.96 7.12 -36.82
N TRP A 500 -6.60 5.98 -37.42
CA TRP A 500 -5.42 5.20 -37.03
C TRP A 500 -4.07 5.92 -37.18
N ASN A 501 -3.87 6.73 -38.22
CA ASN A 501 -2.64 7.53 -38.34
C ASN A 501 -2.51 8.56 -37.21
N GLU A 502 -3.61 9.22 -36.82
CA GLU A 502 -3.61 10.18 -35.69
C GLU A 502 -3.38 9.46 -34.35
N VAL A 503 -3.84 8.22 -34.20
CA VAL A 503 -3.55 7.37 -33.04
C VAL A 503 -2.04 7.12 -32.92
N ILE A 504 -1.37 6.75 -34.01
CA ILE A 504 0.08 6.51 -34.00
C ILE A 504 0.84 7.79 -33.67
N ASP A 505 0.59 8.87 -34.42
CA ASP A 505 1.27 10.16 -34.25
C ASP A 505 1.18 10.69 -32.81
N THR A 506 0.03 10.49 -32.17
CA THR A 506 -0.21 10.97 -30.79
C THR A 506 0.28 9.97 -29.75
N GLY A 507 0.02 8.68 -29.96
CA GLY A 507 0.26 7.63 -28.97
C GLY A 507 1.75 7.40 -28.69
N GLU A 508 2.60 7.42 -29.71
CA GLU A 508 4.04 7.23 -29.54
C GLU A 508 4.67 8.35 -28.70
N LEU A 509 4.28 9.60 -28.94
CA LEU A 509 4.76 10.75 -28.17
C LEU A 509 4.32 10.70 -26.71
N LEU A 510 3.09 10.25 -26.45
CA LEU A 510 2.57 10.14 -25.09
C LEU A 510 3.23 9.02 -24.30
N LEU A 511 3.67 7.94 -24.95
CA LEU A 511 4.32 6.83 -24.26
C LEU A 511 5.66 7.25 -23.64
N GLU A 512 6.42 8.12 -24.30
CA GLU A 512 7.64 8.70 -23.71
C GLU A 512 7.34 9.48 -22.42
N ILE A 513 6.15 10.08 -22.31
CA ILE A 513 5.68 10.72 -21.08
C ILE A 513 5.35 9.66 -20.04
N GLY A 514 4.61 8.62 -20.42
CA GLY A 514 4.25 7.48 -19.56
C GLY A 514 5.45 6.85 -18.87
N GLU A 515 6.51 6.56 -19.64
CA GLU A 515 7.76 6.00 -19.11
C GLU A 515 8.49 6.99 -18.18
N ARG A 516 8.47 8.29 -18.49
CA ARG A 516 9.09 9.33 -17.65
C ARG A 516 8.38 9.51 -16.30
N VAL A 517 7.06 9.35 -16.25
CA VAL A 517 6.28 9.44 -15.02
C VAL A 517 5.97 8.08 -14.38
N ASP A 518 6.47 6.99 -14.98
CA ASP A 518 6.36 5.62 -14.48
C ASP A 518 4.91 5.14 -14.32
N ASP A 519 4.01 5.62 -15.19
CA ASP A 519 2.59 5.28 -15.20
C ASP A 519 2.34 4.11 -16.16
N HIS A 520 2.42 2.90 -15.59
CA HIS A 520 2.24 1.65 -16.33
C HIS A 520 0.83 1.50 -16.89
N ARG A 521 -0.19 1.99 -16.19
CA ARG A 521 -1.59 1.83 -16.59
C ARG A 521 -1.89 2.59 -17.88
N GLN A 522 -1.54 3.87 -17.95
CA GLN A 522 -1.75 4.67 -19.15
C GLN A 522 -0.80 4.23 -20.28
N SER A 523 0.42 3.83 -19.94
CA SER A 523 1.38 3.28 -20.92
C SER A 523 0.86 2.00 -21.58
N LEU A 524 0.28 1.08 -20.81
CA LEU A 524 -0.38 -0.12 -21.33
C LEU A 524 -1.57 0.24 -22.23
N ARG A 525 -2.43 1.18 -21.82
CA ARG A 525 -3.55 1.65 -22.66
C ARG A 525 -3.06 2.18 -24.01
N LEU A 526 -2.03 3.02 -24.01
CA LEU A 526 -1.42 3.55 -25.23
C LEU A 526 -0.83 2.44 -26.10
N ALA A 527 -0.07 1.52 -25.52
CA ALA A 527 0.51 0.38 -26.23
C ALA A 527 -0.59 -0.46 -26.90
N CYS A 528 -1.70 -0.75 -26.21
CA CYS A 528 -2.85 -1.45 -26.81
C CYS A 528 -3.44 -0.70 -28.02
N TYR A 529 -3.63 0.62 -27.92
CA TYR A 529 -4.12 1.41 -29.05
C TYR A 529 -3.13 1.45 -30.23
N LEU A 530 -1.82 1.46 -29.95
CA LEU A 530 -0.79 1.39 -30.99
C LEU A 530 -0.78 0.04 -31.69
N VAL A 531 -0.88 -1.07 -30.94
CA VAL A 531 -1.05 -2.42 -31.52
C VAL A 531 -2.22 -2.42 -32.50
N GLN A 532 -3.37 -1.87 -32.08
CA GLN A 532 -4.57 -1.82 -32.93
C GLN A 532 -4.39 -0.92 -34.16
N ALA A 533 -3.80 0.26 -34.01
CA ALA A 533 -3.62 1.17 -35.13
C ALA A 533 -2.70 0.57 -36.20
N TYR A 534 -1.57 -0.01 -35.80
CA TYR A 534 -0.65 -0.69 -36.72
C TYR A 534 -1.30 -1.94 -37.34
N TRP A 535 -2.09 -2.68 -36.57
CA TRP A 535 -2.89 -3.78 -37.11
C TRP A 535 -3.87 -3.27 -38.17
N GLN A 536 -4.66 -2.24 -37.90
CA GLN A 536 -5.66 -1.67 -38.83
C GLN A 536 -5.05 -1.07 -40.11
N LEU A 537 -3.77 -0.71 -40.06
CA LEU A 537 -2.99 -0.24 -41.22
C LEU A 537 -2.21 -1.35 -41.94
N ASP A 538 -2.42 -2.62 -41.56
CA ASP A 538 -1.77 -3.81 -42.14
C ASP A 538 -0.23 -3.85 -41.93
N ASP A 539 0.28 -3.19 -40.87
CA ASP A 539 1.69 -3.27 -40.45
C ASP A 539 1.85 -4.20 -39.24
N LEU A 540 1.62 -5.49 -39.51
CA LEU A 540 1.63 -6.54 -38.48
C LEU A 540 3.00 -6.71 -37.80
N SER A 541 4.10 -6.34 -38.47
CA SER A 541 5.43 -6.42 -37.86
C SER A 541 5.60 -5.42 -36.72
N VAL A 542 5.12 -4.18 -36.92
CA VAL A 542 5.21 -3.15 -35.88
C VAL A 542 4.18 -3.40 -34.78
N ALA A 543 2.99 -3.89 -35.13
CA ALA A 543 1.99 -4.32 -34.15
C ALA A 543 2.55 -5.40 -33.19
N ARG A 544 3.30 -6.39 -33.70
CA ARG A 544 3.97 -7.41 -32.86
C ARG A 544 5.02 -6.82 -31.91
N ASN A 545 5.80 -5.83 -32.36
CA ASN A 545 6.78 -5.17 -31.49
C ASN A 545 6.07 -4.43 -30.34
N TRP A 546 4.92 -3.81 -30.63
CA TRP A 546 4.10 -3.16 -29.62
C TRP A 546 3.44 -4.14 -28.65
N LEU A 547 3.10 -5.36 -29.07
CA LEU A 547 2.63 -6.42 -28.16
C LEU A 547 3.67 -6.78 -27.12
N VAL A 548 4.93 -6.96 -27.53
CA VAL A 548 6.05 -7.22 -26.61
C VAL A 548 6.20 -6.06 -25.63
N ARG A 549 6.14 -4.82 -26.11
CA ARG A 549 6.27 -3.64 -25.26
C ARG A 549 5.06 -3.44 -24.32
N ALA A 550 3.86 -3.86 -24.72
CA ALA A 550 2.68 -3.82 -23.86
C ALA A 550 2.84 -4.77 -22.66
N ASP A 551 3.46 -5.95 -22.86
CA ASP A 551 3.73 -6.91 -21.78
C ASP A 551 4.68 -6.34 -20.70
N GLU A 552 5.63 -5.47 -21.08
CA GLU A 552 6.54 -4.78 -20.15
C GLU A 552 5.80 -3.87 -19.14
N PHE A 553 4.61 -3.40 -19.48
CA PHE A 553 3.80 -2.55 -18.62
C PHE A 553 2.83 -3.33 -17.72
N ILE A 554 2.70 -4.65 -17.88
CA ILE A 554 1.81 -5.46 -17.03
C ILE A 554 2.42 -5.60 -15.63
N ASP A 555 1.63 -5.25 -14.62
CA ASP A 555 1.97 -5.41 -13.21
C ASP A 555 0.76 -5.84 -12.38
N ALA A 556 0.95 -5.99 -11.06
CA ALA A 556 -0.10 -6.41 -10.13
C ALA A 556 -1.31 -5.47 -10.06
N THR A 557 -1.19 -4.23 -10.51
CA THR A 557 -2.28 -3.23 -10.50
C THR A 557 -3.19 -3.34 -11.71
N ILE A 558 -2.79 -4.12 -12.72
CA ILE A 558 -3.54 -4.31 -13.97
C ILE A 558 -4.38 -5.57 -13.85
N SER A 559 -5.67 -5.46 -14.16
CA SER A 559 -6.58 -6.62 -14.11
C SER A 559 -6.15 -7.74 -15.09
N GLY A 560 -6.51 -8.99 -14.79
CA GLY A 560 -6.07 -10.13 -15.61
C GLY A 560 -6.59 -10.17 -17.05
N LYS A 561 -7.67 -9.42 -17.36
CA LYS A 561 -8.25 -9.40 -18.71
C LYS A 561 -7.32 -8.78 -19.79
N PRO A 562 -6.72 -7.59 -19.59
CA PRO A 562 -5.73 -7.04 -20.50
C PRO A 562 -4.59 -8.02 -20.83
N ARG A 563 -4.13 -8.80 -19.85
CA ARG A 563 -3.11 -9.82 -20.07
C ARG A 563 -3.58 -10.93 -21.01
N ALA A 564 -4.77 -11.49 -20.74
CA ALA A 564 -5.37 -12.50 -21.62
C ALA A 564 -5.55 -11.98 -23.06
N LEU A 565 -5.93 -10.71 -23.21
CA LEU A 565 -6.07 -10.06 -24.51
C LEU A 565 -4.74 -10.01 -25.29
N LEU A 566 -3.64 -9.68 -24.61
CA LEU A 566 -2.30 -9.66 -25.21
C LEU A 566 -1.82 -11.06 -25.59
N ASP A 567 -2.16 -12.07 -24.79
CA ASP A 567 -1.89 -13.48 -25.11
C ASP A 567 -2.64 -13.91 -26.38
N ASP A 568 -3.93 -13.61 -26.48
CA ASP A 568 -4.77 -13.93 -27.66
C ASP A 568 -4.26 -13.21 -28.92
N LEU A 569 -3.84 -11.95 -28.79
CA LEU A 569 -3.26 -11.20 -29.90
C LEU A 569 -1.92 -11.75 -30.36
N SER A 570 -1.08 -12.20 -29.42
CA SER A 570 0.20 -12.82 -29.75
C SER A 570 -0.01 -14.10 -30.56
N LEU A 571 -1.03 -14.89 -30.23
CA LEU A 571 -1.40 -16.09 -30.99
C LEU A 571 -1.87 -15.78 -32.42
N LEU A 572 -2.68 -14.73 -32.59
CA LEU A 572 -3.17 -14.31 -33.90
C LEU A 572 -2.10 -13.66 -34.76
N ALA A 573 -1.20 -12.89 -34.13
CA ALA A 573 -0.13 -12.25 -34.82
C ALA A 573 0.86 -13.29 -35.35
N GLY A 574 1.08 -14.43 -34.67
CA GLY A 574 2.03 -15.48 -35.06
C GLY A 574 3.45 -15.12 -34.66
#